data_AF-A0A9D8LZT6-F1
#
_entry.id   AF-A0A9D8LZT6-F1
#
_cell.length_a   1.000
_cell.length_b   1.000
_cell.length_c   1.000
_cell.angle_alpha   90.00
_cell.angle_beta   90.00
_cell.angle_gamma   90.00
#
_symmetry.space_group_name_H-M   'P 1'
#
loop_
_entity.id
_entity.type
_entity.pdbx_description
1 polymer ?
#
loop_
_entity_poly.entity_id
_entity_poly.type
_entity_poly.pdbx_seq_one_letter_code
_entity_poly.pdbx_strand_id
1 'polypeptide(L)' 'GSTFRVTQHRGEIVPTRLDAPALITVHPSSILRAPDDDARHRAHADFVADLRQISAALR' A
#
# COMPACT_ATOMS: atom_id res chain seq x y z
N GLY A 1 -6.09 13.39 4.73
CA GLY A 1 -5.94 14.59 3.89
C GLY A 1 -6.83 14.43 2.68
N SER A 2 -7.61 15.44 2.33
CA SER A 2 -8.59 15.39 1.23
C SER A 2 -7.95 15.46 -0.17
N THR A 3 -6.68 15.84 -0.26
CA THR A 3 -5.97 16.10 -1.51
C THR A 3 -5.23 14.89 -2.09
N PHE A 4 -4.91 13.87 -1.28
CA PHE A 4 -4.20 12.67 -1.75
C PHE A 4 -5.01 11.41 -1.44
N ARG A 5 -5.38 10.67 -2.49
CA ARG A 5 -6.20 9.46 -2.39
C ARG A 5 -5.32 8.22 -2.54
N VAL A 6 -5.02 7.58 -1.40
CA VAL A 6 -4.22 6.34 -1.36
C VAL A 6 -4.79 5.26 -2.28
N THR A 7 -6.12 5.14 -2.37
CA THR A 7 -6.77 4.15 -3.22
C THR A 7 -6.54 4.36 -4.71
N GLN A 8 -6.23 5.59 -5.15
CA GLN A 8 -5.97 5.91 -6.55
C GLN A 8 -4.50 5.69 -6.94
N HIS A 9 -3.59 5.89 -5.98
CA HIS A 9 -2.15 5.84 -6.18
C HIS A 9 -1.50 4.57 -5.61
N ARG A 10 -2.31 3.58 -5.23
CA ARG A 10 -1.84 2.36 -4.56
C ARG A 10 -0.86 1.60 -5.47
N GLY A 11 0.26 1.15 -4.89
CA GLY A 11 1.31 0.43 -5.61
C GLY A 11 2.32 1.34 -6.32
N GLU A 12 2.10 2.66 -6.35
CA GLU A 12 3.08 3.59 -6.89
C GLU A 12 4.31 3.69 -5.98
N ILE A 13 5.50 3.70 -6.59
CA ILE A 13 6.77 4.00 -5.92
C ILE A 13 7.17 5.42 -6.33
N VAL A 14 7.28 6.31 -5.36
CA VAL A 14 7.55 7.73 -5.58
C VAL A 14 8.87 8.14 -4.94
N PRO A 15 9.63 9.06 -5.55
CA PRO A 15 10.83 9.61 -4.92
C PRO A 15 10.45 10.44 -3.69
N THR A 16 11.34 10.48 -2.71
CA THR A 16 11.18 11.34 -1.53
C THR A 16 12.40 12.23 -1.33
N ARG A 17 12.27 13.24 -0.48
CA ARG A 17 13.40 14.11 -0.07
C ARG A 17 14.44 13.41 0.80
N LEU A 18 14.20 12.16 1.19
CA LEU A 18 15.07 11.38 2.06
C LEU A 18 16.05 10.49 1.28
N ASP A 19 16.18 10.69 -0.04
CA ASP A 19 16.97 9.84 -0.94
C ASP A 19 16.62 8.34 -0.86
N ALA A 20 15.39 8.06 -0.45
CA ALA A 20 14.80 6.74 -0.40
C ALA A 20 13.42 6.77 -1.09
N PRO A 21 13.09 5.78 -1.92
CA PRO A 21 11.77 5.71 -2.52
C PRO A 21 10.70 5.39 -1.46
N ALA A 22 9.50 5.93 -1.63
CA ALA A 22 8.33 5.59 -0.83
C ALA A 22 7.32 4.80 -1.67
N LEU A 23 6.73 3.78 -1.06
CA LEU A 23 5.60 3.04 -1.62
C LEU A 23 4.29 3.61 -1.08
N ILE A 24 3.35 3.88 -1.98
CA ILE A 24 1.99 4.26 -1.61
C ILE A 24 1.15 2.99 -1.41
N THR A 25 0.70 2.74 -0.17
CA THR A 25 -0.17 1.60 0.16
C THR A 25 -1.16 1.94 1.28
N VAL A 26 -2.12 1.05 1.51
CA VAL A 26 -3.11 1.17 2.59
C VAL A 26 -2.47 0.93 3.96
N HIS A 27 -3.03 1.54 5.00
CA HIS A 27 -2.61 1.25 6.37
C HIS A 27 -3.17 -0.11 6.84
N PRO A 28 -2.40 -0.96 7.56
CA PRO A 28 -2.85 -2.28 8.00
C PRO A 28 -4.14 -2.27 8.83
N SER A 29 -4.38 -1.22 9.62
CA SER A 29 -5.64 -1.11 10.41
C SER A 29 -6.90 -1.01 9.54
N SER A 30 -6.80 -0.60 8.27
CA SER A 30 -7.94 -0.58 7.34
C SER A 30 -8.36 -1.99 6.92
N ILE A 31 -7.40 -2.92 6.81
CA ILE A 31 -7.64 -4.33 6.50
C ILE A 31 -8.43 -4.99 7.63
N LEU A 32 -8.11 -4.65 8.88
CA LEU A 32 -8.83 -5.12 10.07
C LEU A 32 -10.28 -4.62 10.15
N ARG A 33 -10.64 -3.59 9.38
CA ARG A 33 -11.98 -2.98 9.32
C ARG A 33 -12.72 -3.34 8.04
N ALA A 34 -12.24 -4.32 7.28
CA ALA A 34 -12.94 -4.82 6.10
C ALA A 34 -14.34 -5.34 6.47
N PRO A 35 -15.34 -5.20 5.58
CA PRO A 35 -16.73 -5.53 5.88
C PRO A 35 -16.99 -7.03 6.06
N ASP A 36 -16.15 -7.88 5.48
CA ASP A 36 -16.24 -9.34 5.54
C ASP A 36 -14.84 -9.99 5.40
N ASP A 37 -14.80 -11.30 5.63
CA ASP A 37 -13.56 -12.10 5.63
C ASP A 37 -12.91 -12.18 4.25
N ASP A 38 -13.69 -12.27 3.16
CA ASP A 38 -13.17 -12.32 1.80
C ASP A 38 -12.53 -10.98 1.41
N ALA A 39 -13.17 -9.86 1.75
CA ALA A 39 -12.63 -8.53 1.60
C ALA A 39 -11.35 -8.36 2.43
N ARG A 40 -11.32 -8.87 3.66
CA ARG A 40 -10.11 -8.86 4.52
C ARG A 40 -8.97 -9.63 3.88
N HIS A 41 -9.21 -10.84 3.39
CA HIS A 41 -8.18 -11.68 2.76
C HIS A 41 -7.65 -11.05 1.46
N ARG A 42 -8.53 -10.51 0.61
CA ARG A 42 -8.12 -9.78 -0.60
C ARG A 42 -7.26 -8.56 -0.24
N ALA A 43 -7.72 -7.71 0.67
CA ALA A 43 -6.97 -6.52 1.08
C ALA A 43 -5.61 -6.87 1.71
N HIS A 44 -5.51 -7.98 2.45
CA HIS A 44 -4.24 -8.49 2.95
C HIS A 44 -3.32 -8.99 1.84
N ALA A 45 -3.83 -9.79 0.91
CA ALA A 45 -3.06 -10.30 -0.23
C ALA A 45 -2.51 -9.15 -1.08
N ASP A 46 -3.36 -8.16 -1.37
CA ASP A 46 -2.98 -6.95 -2.09
C ASP A 46 -1.91 -6.19 -1.32
N PHE A 47 -2.04 -6.02 0.00
CA PHE A 47 -1.04 -5.30 0.82
C PHE A 47 0.34 -5.99 0.74
N VAL A 48 0.36 -7.31 0.83
CA VAL A 48 1.60 -8.10 0.67
C VAL A 48 2.19 -7.94 -0.74
N ALA A 49 1.36 -7.86 -1.78
CA ALA A 49 1.83 -7.63 -3.15
C ALA A 49 2.55 -6.28 -3.28
N ASP A 50 2.00 -5.20 -2.70
CA ASP A 50 2.66 -3.89 -2.71
C ASP A 50 4.03 -3.94 -2.01
N LEU A 51 4.12 -4.61 -0.84
CA LEU A 51 5.38 -4.75 -0.10
C LEU A 51 6.44 -5.52 -0.89
N ARG A 52 6.04 -6.54 -1.66
CA ARG A 52 6.94 -7.28 -2.55
C ARG A 52 7.49 -6.39 -3.67
N GLN A 53 6.67 -5.47 -4.18
CA GLN A 53 7.08 -4.55 -5.24
C GLN A 53 8.19 -3.61 -4.78
N ILE A 54 8.04 -2.96 -3.63
CA ILE A 54 9.12 -2.09 -3.11
C ILE A 54 10.35 -2.89 -2.70
N SER A 55 10.18 -4.11 -2.17
CA SER A 55 11.32 -5.00 -1.90
C SER A 55 12.12 -5.32 -3.17
N ALA A 56 11.48 -5.43 -4.33
CA ALA A 56 12.17 -5.64 -5.61
C ALA A 56 12.88 -4.37 -6.11
N ALA A 57 12.32 -3.19 -5.85
CA ALA A 57 12.90 -1.90 -6.25
C ALA A 57 14.08 -1.44 -5.37
N LEU A 58 14.27 -2.05 -4.20
CA LEU A 58 15.36 -1.76 -3.26
C LEU A 58 16.53 -2.74 -3.36
N ARG A 59 16.45 -3.76 -4.24
CA ARG A 59 17.56 -4.68 -4.53
C ARG A 59 18.51 -4.07 -5.55
#